data_AF-A0A9X1LBM4-F1
#
_entry.id   AF-A0A9X1LBM4-F1
#
_cell.length_a   1.000
_cell.length_b   1.000
_cell.length_c   1.000
_cell.angle_alpha   90.00
_cell.angle_beta   90.00
_cell.angle_gamma   90.00
#
_symmetry.space_group_name_H-M   'P 1'
#
loop_
_entity.id
_entity.type
_entity.pdbx_description
1 polymer ?
#
loop_
_entity_poly.entity_id
_entity_poly.type
_entity_poly.pdbx_seq_one_letter_code
_entity_poly.pdbx_strand_id
1 'polypeptide(L)' 'MAMKRQRDRKFFGYVKVELQSQSPRRWTWSVRRDTSDMVAFRSDAPYACAEDAWRAGQQVLTALEQGTLVDRQRATVGAD' A
#
# COMPACT_ATOMS: atom_id res chain seq x y z
N MET A 1 -3.36 -24.96 26.20
CA MET A 1 -3.95 -23.89 25.36
C MET A 1 -2.84 -22.90 25.02
N ALA A 2 -2.35 -22.88 23.79
CA ALA A 2 -1.24 -22.01 23.38
C ALA A 2 -1.79 -20.67 22.86
N MET A 3 -1.76 -19.63 23.68
CA MET A 3 -1.95 -18.25 23.21
C MET A 3 -0.73 -17.86 22.38
N LYS A 4 -0.82 -18.06 21.06
CA LYS A 4 0.17 -17.57 20.11
C LYS A 4 0.06 -16.04 20.08
N ARG A 5 1.03 -15.41 20.76
CA ARG A 5 1.37 -13.99 20.77
C ARG A 5 0.88 -13.28 19.51
N GLN A 6 -0.12 -12.43 19.70
CA GLN A 6 -0.53 -11.40 18.76
C GLN A 6 0.73 -10.62 18.37
N ARG A 7 1.20 -10.86 17.14
CA ARG A 7 2.28 -10.07 16.53
C ARG A 7 1.66 -8.72 16.23
N ASP A 8 1.69 -7.86 17.24
CA ASP A 8 1.40 -6.43 17.17
C ASP A 8 2.39 -5.81 16.18
N ARG A 9 2.10 -5.97 14.90
CA ARG A 9 2.94 -5.48 13.81
C ARG A 9 2.59 -4.01 13.61
N LYS A 10 2.84 -3.20 14.64
CA LYS A 10 3.01 -1.76 14.50
C LYS A 10 3.98 -1.56 13.34
N PHE A 11 3.53 -0.90 12.29
CA PHE A 11 4.37 -0.56 11.14
C PHE A 11 5.41 0.46 11.62
N PHE A 12 6.56 -0.02 12.12
CA PHE A 12 7.68 0.83 12.52
C PHE A 12 8.50 1.20 11.27
N GLY A 13 8.03 2.21 10.53
CA GLY A 13 8.75 2.75 9.38
C GLY A 13 7.99 3.88 8.72
N TYR A 14 8.71 4.87 8.19
CA TYR A 14 8.10 5.93 7.40
C TYR A 14 7.45 5.33 6.16
N VAL A 15 6.15 5.57 6.01
CA VAL A 15 5.35 5.17 4.85
C VAL A 15 4.86 6.43 4.14
N LYS A 16 4.96 6.45 2.82
CA LYS A 16 4.50 7.57 1.98
C LYS A 16 3.63 7.08 0.84
N VAL A 17 2.71 7.94 0.41
CA VAL A 17 1.96 7.78 -0.85
C VAL A 17 2.74 8.50 -1.94
N GLU A 18 3.02 7.81 -3.04
CA GLU A 18 3.58 8.38 -4.26
C GLU A 18 2.52 8.34 -5.36
N LEU A 19 2.35 9.47 -6.06
CA LEU A 19 1.56 9.55 -7.27
C LEU A 19 2.45 9.42 -8.49
N GLN A 20 2.00 8.65 -9.46
CA GLN A 20 2.67 8.47 -10.73
C GLN A 20 1.69 8.80 -11.85
N SER A 21 2.09 9.72 -12.73
CA SER A 21 1.36 10.02 -13.96
C SER A 21 1.82 9.08 -15.07
N GLN A 22 0.87 8.52 -15.82
CA GLN A 22 1.09 7.66 -16.96
C GLN A 22 0.42 8.26 -18.21
N SER A 23 0.95 7.91 -19.38
CA SER A 23 0.36 8.28 -20.67
C SER A 23 -0.58 7.16 -21.17
N PRO A 24 -1.77 7.48 -21.71
CA PRO A 24 -2.42 8.81 -21.74
C PRO A 24 -2.81 9.27 -20.33
N ARG A 25 -2.84 10.61 -20.07
CA ARG A 25 -2.99 11.26 -18.74
C ARG A 25 -3.86 10.47 -17.75
N ARG A 26 -3.21 9.57 -17.03
CA ARG A 26 -3.79 8.67 -16.05
C ARG A 26 -2.91 8.69 -14.82
N TRP A 27 -3.50 8.43 -13.67
CA TRP A 27 -2.84 8.56 -12.38
C TRP A 27 -2.91 7.24 -11.65
N THR A 28 -1.77 6.79 -11.13
CA THR A 28 -1.69 5.64 -10.24
C THR A 28 -1.06 6.07 -8.94
N TRP A 29 -1.41 5.41 -7.85
CA TRP A 29 -0.79 5.64 -6.55
C TRP A 29 -0.06 4.40 -6.07
N SER A 30 0.98 4.60 -5.26
CA SER A 30 1.68 3.53 -4.57
C SER A 30 2.04 3.95 -3.15
N VAL A 31 1.82 3.09 -2.18
CA VAL A 31 2.30 3.26 -0.81
C VAL A 31 3.62 2.54 -0.67
N ARG A 32 4.67 3.26 -0.27
CA ARG A 32 6.03 2.73 -0.14
C ARG A 32 6.55 2.88 1.27
N ARG A 33 7.42 1.95 1.66
CA ARG A 33 8.20 2.03 2.88
C ARG A 33 9.55 2.66 2.57
N ASP A 34 9.84 3.76 3.24
CA ASP A 34 11.04 4.58 3.01
C ASP A 34 12.34 3.78 3.22
N THR A 35 12.34 2.88 4.20
CA THR A 35 13.54 2.12 4.61
C THR A 35 13.98 1.04 3.63
N SER A 36 13.18 0.69 2.62
CA SER A 36 13.55 -0.38 1.67
C SER A 36 13.13 -0.12 0.23
N ASP A 37 12.62 1.08 -0.09
CA ASP A 37 12.05 1.42 -1.39
C ASP A 37 10.90 0.46 -1.84
N MET A 38 10.46 -0.43 -0.94
CA MET A 38 9.49 -1.48 -1.22
C MET A 38 8.10 -0.89 -1.33
N VAL A 39 7.45 -1.21 -2.45
CA VAL A 39 6.03 -0.94 -2.66
C VAL A 39 5.23 -1.89 -1.79
N ALA A 40 4.54 -1.35 -0.79
CA ALA A 40 3.64 -2.11 0.07
C ALA A 40 2.28 -2.31 -0.63
N PHE A 41 1.77 -1.26 -1.27
CA PHE A 41 0.50 -1.28 -1.99
C PHE A 41 0.56 -0.39 -3.22
N ARG A 42 -0.26 -0.70 -4.22
CA ARG A 42 -0.44 0.14 -5.39
C ARG A 42 -1.89 0.09 -5.85
N SER A 43 -2.30 1.08 -6.62
CA SER A 43 -3.57 1.05 -7.34
C SER A 43 -3.62 -0.10 -8.33
N ASP A 44 -4.67 -0.93 -8.26
CA ASP A 44 -4.93 -2.00 -9.24
C ASP A 44 -5.27 -1.43 -10.63
N ALA A 45 -5.90 -0.25 -10.69
CA ALA A 45 -6.28 0.44 -11.92
C ALA A 45 -5.87 1.92 -11.91
N PRO A 46 -5.57 2.49 -13.09
CA PRO A 46 -5.32 3.93 -13.21
C PRO A 46 -6.60 4.75 -13.07
N TYR A 47 -6.47 5.90 -12.41
CA TYR A 47 -7.50 6.92 -12.24
C TYR A 47 -7.39 7.99 -13.34
N ALA A 48 -8.51 8.59 -13.71
CA ALA A 48 -8.52 9.74 -14.61
C ALA A 48 -8.04 11.04 -13.92
N CYS A 49 -8.23 11.12 -12.61
CA CYS A 49 -7.96 12.31 -11.80
C CYS A 49 -6.83 12.06 -10.80
N ALA A 50 -5.91 13.01 -10.68
CA ALA A 50 -4.81 12.95 -9.71
C ALA A 50 -5.30 12.96 -8.26
N GLU A 51 -6.33 13.77 -7.99
CA GLU A 51 -6.91 13.92 -6.66
C GLU A 51 -7.60 12.62 -6.20
N ASP A 52 -8.31 11.94 -7.08
CA ASP A 52 -8.92 10.64 -6.75
C ASP A 52 -7.86 9.58 -6.46
N ALA A 53 -6.79 9.54 -7.27
CA ALA A 53 -5.65 8.66 -7.01
C ALA A 53 -4.98 8.97 -5.66
N TRP A 54 -4.80 10.25 -5.34
CA TRP A 54 -4.24 10.69 -4.06
C TRP A 54 -5.11 10.24 -2.89
N ARG A 55 -6.41 10.53 -2.96
CA ARG A 55 -7.37 10.22 -1.90
C ARG A 55 -7.45 8.71 -1.65
N ALA A 56 -7.44 7.91 -2.71
CA ALA A 56 -7.41 6.46 -2.60
C ALA A 56 -6.13 5.95 -1.92
N GLY A 57 -4.96 6.47 -2.30
CA GLY A 57 -3.69 6.12 -1.64
C GLY A 57 -3.64 6.54 -0.18
N GLN A 58 -4.18 7.73 0.15
CA GLN A 58 -4.25 8.24 1.52
C GLN A 58 -5.13 7.36 2.42
N GLN A 59 -6.27 6.88 1.91
CA GLN A 59 -7.13 5.95 2.66
C GLN A 59 -6.41 4.65 3.02
N VAL A 60 -5.61 4.12 2.09
CA VAL A 60 -4.80 2.92 2.32
C VAL A 60 -3.69 3.20 3.33
N LEU A 61 -3.03 4.36 3.24
CA LEU A 61 -2.04 4.79 4.23
C LEU A 61 -2.66 4.86 5.64
N THR A 62 -3.80 5.52 5.78
CA THR A 62 -4.50 5.63 7.07
C THR A 62 -4.93 4.27 7.62
N ALA A 63 -5.41 3.36 6.77
CA ALA A 63 -5.75 2.01 7.18
C ALA A 63 -4.52 1.19 7.61
N LEU A 64 -3.35 1.44 7.03
CA LEU A 64 -2.08 0.85 7.44
C LEU A 64 -1.60 1.40 8.79
N GLU A 65 -1.68 2.71 8.98
CA GLU A 65 -1.32 3.38 10.24
C GLU A 65 -2.20 2.91 11.40
N GLN A 66 -3.48 2.64 11.13
CA GLN A 66 -4.43 2.09 12.10
C GLN A 66 -4.30 0.57 12.33
N GLY A 67 -3.45 -0.11 11.55
CA GLY A 67 -3.28 -1.57 11.62
C GLY A 67 -4.48 -2.37 11.12
N THR A 68 -5.44 -1.72 10.48
CA THR A 68 -6.69 -2.32 9.98
C THR A 68 -6.49 -3.04 8.64
N LEU A 69 -5.41 -2.71 7.93
CA LEU A 69 -5.11 -3.33 6.64
C LEU A 69 -4.38 -4.66 6.84
N VAL A 70 -5.13 -5.76 6.75
CA VAL A 70 -4.60 -7.12 6.83
C VAL A 70 -3.95 -7.50 5.49
N ASP A 71 -2.67 -7.86 5.59
CA ASP A 71 -1.74 -8.32 4.55
C ASP A 71 -2.39 -8.87 3.26
N ARG A 72 -2.24 -8.12 2.14
CA ARG A 72 -2.53 -8.59 0.78
C ARG A 72 -1.25 -9.10 0.08
N GLN A 73 -0.26 -9.65 0.81
CA GLN A 73 0.97 -10.21 0.21
C GLN A 73 0.84 -11.69 -0.22
N ARG A 74 -0.35 -12.16 -0.61
CA ARG A 74 -0.50 -13.53 -1.13
C ARG A 74 -1.08 -13.54 -2.54
N ALA A 75 -0.25 -13.20 -3.54
CA ALA A 75 -0.39 -13.66 -4.93
C ALA A 75 0.78 -13.23 -5.84
N THR A 76 2.04 -13.56 -5.53
CA THR A 76 3.09 -13.71 -6.58
C THR A 76 4.36 -14.39 -6.04
N VAL A 77 4.24 -15.63 -5.54
CA VAL A 77 5.34 -16.59 -5.62
C VAL A 77 4.70 -17.93 -5.98
N GLY A 78 4.93 -18.34 -7.22
CA GLY A 78 4.34 -19.52 -7.85
C GLY A 78 4.45 -19.39 -9.36
N ALA A 79 5.65 -19.07 -9.83
CA ALA A 79 6.08 -19.48 -11.15
C ALA A 79 6.68 -20.87 -10.96
N ASP A 80 5.97 -21.88 -11.42
CA ASP A 80 6.51 -23.12 -11.98
C ASP A 80 5.61 -23.51 -13.16
#